data_AF-A0A5C6V2K0-F1
#
_entry.id   AF-A0A5C6V2K0-F1
#
_cell.length_a   1.000
_cell.length_b   1.000
_cell.length_c   1.000
_cell.angle_alpha   90.00
_cell.angle_beta   90.00
_cell.angle_gamma   90.00
#
_symmetry.space_group_name_H-M   'P 1'
#
loop_
_entity.id
_entity.type
_entity.pdbx_description
1 polymer ?
#
loop_
_entity_poly.entity_id
_entity_poly.type
_entity_poly.pdbx_seq_one_letter_code
_entity_poly.pdbx_strand_id
1 'polypeptide(L)'
;MRWSICRCSRAPVLTGGRAEEARMEIVYKVAVATHVIAATIWVGGVLFMALVAIPVARTLEPKLRRHVTSAIGQRFQRVGWASLGWLVLSGAFMMYFWGARWANLVDLSFFQAPHTRVLSLKLGLVTLMMLLSLTHDFVVGPRASQNVSLEQATRYRKLAAWQGRITGGLVIIIVVLATVVARPWFV
;
A
#
# COMPACT_ATOMS: atom_id res chain seq x y z
N MET A 1 71.85 7.58 12.72
CA MET A 1 71.35 6.23 12.35
C MET A 1 69.83 6.27 12.41
N ARG A 2 69.15 6.56 11.29
CA ARG A 2 68.64 5.64 10.24
C ARG A 2 67.28 5.00 10.60
N TRP A 3 66.21 5.65 10.13
CA TRP A 3 64.96 5.12 9.56
C TRP A 3 64.34 3.81 10.11
N SER A 4 63.07 3.91 10.53
CA SER A 4 62.02 3.01 10.01
C SER A 4 60.62 3.54 10.34
N ILE A 5 60.07 4.28 9.38
CA ILE A 5 58.63 4.51 9.23
C ILE A 5 58.00 3.15 8.93
N CYS A 6 57.34 2.52 9.91
CA CYS A 6 56.44 1.40 9.64
C CYS A 6 55.16 1.93 9.00
N ARG A 7 55.25 2.18 7.69
CA ARG A 7 54.13 2.43 6.80
C ARG A 7 53.39 1.10 6.63
N CYS A 8 52.51 0.77 7.58
CA CYS A 8 51.61 -0.36 7.38
C CYS A 8 50.68 0.00 6.22
N SER A 9 50.87 -0.74 5.13
CA SER A 9 50.22 -0.61 3.84
C SER A 9 48.70 -0.49 3.97
N ARG A 10 48.17 0.64 3.53
CA ARG A 10 46.75 0.82 3.22
C ARG A 10 46.44 -0.11 2.05
N ALA A 11 45.85 -1.28 2.32
CA ALA A 11 45.39 -2.19 1.28
C ALA A 11 44.21 -1.54 0.51
N PRO A 12 44.24 -1.50 -0.84
CA PRO A 12 43.10 -1.04 -1.62
C PRO A 12 42.20 -2.24 -1.94
N VAL A 13 41.31 -2.61 -1.01
CA VAL A 13 40.20 -3.55 -1.27
C VAL A 13 38.90 -2.89 -0.80
N LEU A 14 38.55 -1.74 -1.39
CA LEU A 14 37.32 -1.01 -1.01
C LEU A 14 36.57 -0.36 -2.19
N THR A 15 37.00 -0.56 -3.44
CA THR A 15 36.28 0.01 -4.60
C THR A 15 35.06 -0.83 -5.00
N GLY A 16 35.16 -2.17 -4.94
CA GLY A 16 34.05 -3.08 -5.24
C GLY A 16 32.92 -3.01 -4.21
N GLY A 17 33.25 -3.11 -2.92
CA GLY A 17 32.26 -3.07 -1.83
C GLY A 17 31.47 -1.77 -1.78
N ARG A 18 32.13 -0.61 -1.94
CA ARG A 18 31.45 0.69 -1.95
C ARG A 18 30.52 0.88 -3.14
N ALA A 19 30.88 0.35 -4.32
CA ALA A 19 30.02 0.41 -5.50
C ALA A 19 28.81 -0.52 -5.36
N GLU A 20 28.99 -1.69 -4.77
CA GLU A 20 27.91 -2.63 -4.48
C GLU A 20 26.96 -2.09 -3.39
N GLU A 21 27.49 -1.54 -2.30
CA GLU A 21 26.73 -0.86 -1.25
C GLU A 21 25.89 0.30 -1.82
N ALA A 22 26.51 1.17 -2.62
CA ALA A 22 25.81 2.29 -3.26
C ALA A 22 24.70 1.80 -4.21
N ARG A 23 24.96 0.73 -4.96
CA ARG A 23 23.95 0.11 -5.85
C ARG A 23 22.77 -0.44 -5.05
N MET A 24 23.02 -1.15 -3.96
CA MET A 24 21.96 -1.70 -3.10
C MET A 24 21.15 -0.60 -2.42
N GLU A 25 21.81 0.48 -2.00
CA GLU A 25 21.15 1.67 -1.45
C GLU A 25 20.22 2.33 -2.48
N ILE A 26 20.70 2.53 -3.71
CA ILE A 26 19.89 3.09 -4.81
C ILE A 26 18.67 2.21 -5.09
N VAL A 27 18.87 0.89 -5.19
CA VAL A 27 17.78 -0.07 -5.43
C VAL A 27 16.73 0.00 -4.32
N TYR A 28 17.14 0.05 -3.06
CA TYR A 28 16.22 0.21 -1.93
C TYR A 28 15.43 1.52 -2.02
N LYS A 29 16.11 2.65 -2.28
CA LYS A 29 15.46 3.96 -2.42
C LYS A 29 14.45 3.98 -3.56
N VAL A 30 14.76 3.35 -4.70
CA VAL A 30 13.84 3.23 -5.83
C VAL A 30 12.63 2.36 -5.46
N ALA A 31 12.83 1.26 -4.73
CA ALA A 31 11.74 0.43 -4.24
C ALA A 31 10.81 1.21 -3.30
N VAL A 32 11.37 2.00 -2.37
CA VAL A 32 10.60 2.88 -1.48
C VAL A 32 9.84 3.92 -2.30
N ALA A 33 10.50 4.61 -3.23
CA ALA A 33 9.87 5.65 -4.05
C ALA A 33 8.70 5.10 -4.86
N THR A 34 8.90 3.99 -5.56
CA THR A 34 7.84 3.35 -6.36
C THR A 34 6.72 2.79 -5.49
N HIS A 35 7.01 2.30 -4.29
CA HIS A 35 6.00 1.90 -3.31
C HIS A 35 5.14 3.09 -2.89
N VAL A 36 5.75 4.23 -2.57
CA VAL A 36 5.02 5.45 -2.18
C VAL A 36 4.17 5.96 -3.36
N ILE A 37 4.68 5.94 -4.59
CA ILE A 37 3.89 6.31 -5.78
C ILE A 37 2.67 5.40 -5.96
N ALA A 38 2.84 4.09 -5.82
CA ALA A 38 1.70 3.16 -5.87
C ALA A 38 0.71 3.43 -4.73
N ALA A 39 1.20 3.76 -3.54
CA ALA A 39 0.36 4.13 -2.40
C ALA A 39 -0.43 5.40 -2.67
N THR A 40 0.19 6.45 -3.23
CA THR A 40 -0.49 7.71 -3.52
C THR A 40 -1.52 7.58 -4.62
N ILE A 41 -1.24 6.80 -5.67
CA ILE A 41 -2.22 6.51 -6.73
C ILE A 41 -3.45 5.80 -6.15
N TRP A 42 -3.22 4.78 -5.33
CA TRP A 42 -4.30 3.98 -4.76
C TRP A 42 -5.10 4.77 -3.72
N VAL A 43 -4.43 5.31 -2.69
CA VAL A 43 -5.05 6.11 -1.62
C VAL A 43 -5.73 7.35 -2.19
N GLY A 44 -5.01 8.10 -3.04
CA GLY A 44 -5.51 9.32 -3.67
C GLY A 44 -6.72 9.05 -4.55
N GLY A 45 -6.71 7.94 -5.31
CA GLY A 45 -7.86 7.54 -6.12
C GLY A 45 -9.09 7.16 -5.29
N VAL A 46 -8.92 6.43 -4.18
CA VAL A 46 -10.02 6.12 -3.26
C VAL A 46 -10.62 7.40 -2.67
N LEU A 47 -9.77 8.33 -2.20
CA LEU A 47 -10.21 9.61 -1.65
C LEU A 47 -10.88 10.48 -2.70
N PHE A 48 -10.32 10.58 -3.91
CA PHE A 48 -10.91 11.31 -5.03
C PHE A 48 -12.29 10.75 -5.38
N MET A 49 -12.44 9.42 -5.44
CA MET A 49 -13.74 8.79 -5.68
C MET A 49 -14.75 9.17 -4.60
N ALA A 50 -14.37 9.06 -3.34
CA ALA A 50 -15.27 9.31 -2.20
C ALA A 50 -15.67 10.80 -2.05
N LEU A 51 -14.71 11.70 -2.22
CA LEU A 51 -14.85 13.13 -1.92
C LEU A 51 -15.27 13.98 -3.13
N VAL A 52 -14.96 13.54 -4.35
CA VAL A 52 -15.17 14.34 -5.56
C VAL A 52 -16.04 13.60 -6.58
N ALA A 53 -15.57 12.46 -7.10
CA ALA A 53 -16.22 11.83 -8.25
C ALA A 53 -17.65 11.35 -7.94
N ILE A 54 -17.86 10.67 -6.80
CA ILE A 54 -19.19 10.19 -6.41
C ILE A 54 -20.13 11.35 -6.03
N PRO A 55 -19.72 12.36 -5.24
CA PRO A 55 -20.54 13.56 -5.00
C PRO A 55 -20.96 14.27 -6.28
N VAL A 56 -20.04 14.49 -7.23
CA VAL A 56 -20.39 15.09 -8.53
C VAL A 56 -21.35 14.20 -9.32
N ALA A 57 -21.12 12.89 -9.37
CA ALA A 57 -22.02 11.99 -10.08
C ALA A 57 -23.44 11.96 -9.50
N ARG A 58 -23.64 12.32 -8.22
CA ARG A 58 -24.97 12.37 -7.60
C ARG A 58 -25.86 13.49 -8.14
N THR A 59 -25.30 14.53 -8.76
CA THR A 59 -26.08 15.62 -9.38
C THR A 59 -26.59 15.27 -10.78
N LEU A 60 -26.06 14.20 -11.38
CA LEU A 60 -26.44 13.75 -12.72
C LEU A 60 -27.77 12.99 -12.69
N GLU A 61 -28.45 12.97 -13.84
CA GLU A 61 -29.65 12.15 -14.04
C GLU A 61 -29.41 10.66 -13.73
N PRO A 62 -30.43 9.92 -13.24
CA PRO A 62 -30.23 8.56 -12.74
C PRO A 62 -29.60 7.56 -13.73
N LYS A 63 -29.89 7.69 -15.03
CA LYS A 63 -29.31 6.83 -16.08
C LYS A 63 -27.83 7.20 -16.31
N LEU A 64 -27.54 8.49 -16.51
CA LEU A 64 -26.19 8.99 -16.73
C LEU A 64 -25.29 8.75 -15.51
N ARG A 65 -25.80 9.00 -14.30
CA ARG A 65 -25.11 8.71 -13.03
C ARG A 65 -24.63 7.26 -12.98
N ARG A 66 -25.51 6.29 -13.25
CA ARG A 66 -25.14 4.86 -13.22
C ARG A 66 -24.05 4.52 -14.23
N HIS A 67 -24.18 5.05 -15.46
CA HIS A 67 -23.20 4.83 -16.52
C HIS A 67 -21.82 5.40 -16.12
N VAL A 68 -21.77 6.67 -15.71
CA VAL A 68 -20.53 7.36 -15.32
C VAL A 68 -19.88 6.69 -14.10
N THR A 69 -20.63 6.40 -13.04
CA THR A 69 -20.06 5.75 -11.84
C THR A 69 -19.55 4.36 -12.12
N SER A 70 -20.22 3.60 -13.01
CA SER A 70 -19.78 2.26 -13.39
C SER A 70 -18.51 2.32 -14.23
N ALA A 71 -18.45 3.20 -15.24
CA ALA A 71 -17.29 3.34 -16.11
C ALA A 71 -16.04 3.79 -15.34
N ILE A 72 -16.19 4.80 -14.47
CA ILE A 72 -15.08 5.28 -13.62
C ILE A 72 -14.67 4.18 -12.63
N GLY A 73 -15.65 3.54 -11.97
CA GLY A 73 -15.38 2.47 -11.00
C GLY A 73 -14.61 1.30 -11.62
N GLN A 74 -15.02 0.80 -12.78
CA GLN A 74 -14.34 -0.30 -13.49
C GLN A 74 -12.91 0.08 -13.90
N ARG A 75 -12.69 1.32 -14.34
CA ARG A 75 -11.35 1.78 -14.72
C ARG A 75 -10.45 1.95 -13.50
N PHE A 76 -11.00 2.53 -12.43
CA PHE A 76 -10.28 2.68 -11.17
C PHE A 76 -9.96 1.32 -10.54
N GLN A 77 -10.86 0.33 -10.64
CA GLN A 77 -10.62 -1.03 -10.16
C GLN A 77 -9.34 -1.60 -10.79
N ARG A 78 -9.16 -1.54 -12.11
CA ARG A 78 -7.94 -2.06 -12.77
C ARG A 78 -6.66 -1.38 -12.27
N VAL A 79 -6.68 -0.05 -12.18
CA VAL A 79 -5.53 0.74 -11.69
C VAL A 79 -5.27 0.45 -10.21
N GLY A 80 -6.33 0.31 -9.43
CA GLY A 80 -6.28 0.02 -8.00
C GLY A 80 -5.68 -1.36 -7.73
N TRP A 81 -6.09 -2.38 -8.48
CA TRP A 81 -5.53 -3.73 -8.40
C TRP A 81 -4.06 -3.78 -8.81
N ALA A 82 -3.68 -3.08 -9.88
CA ALA A 82 -2.28 -2.96 -10.27
C ALA A 82 -1.43 -2.28 -9.18
N SER A 83 -1.96 -1.21 -8.58
CA SER A 83 -1.28 -0.47 -7.51
C SER A 83 -1.15 -1.33 -6.23
N LEU A 84 -2.22 -2.03 -5.84
CA LEU A 84 -2.20 -2.96 -4.70
C LEU A 84 -1.20 -4.10 -4.91
N GLY A 85 -1.20 -4.71 -6.11
CA GLY A 85 -0.20 -5.73 -6.47
C GLY A 85 1.22 -5.20 -6.31
N TRP A 86 1.49 -4.00 -6.82
CA TRP A 86 2.81 -3.36 -6.67
C TRP A 86 3.16 -3.08 -5.21
N LEU A 87 2.21 -2.60 -4.41
CA LEU A 87 2.40 -2.35 -2.97
C LEU A 87 2.81 -3.62 -2.21
N VAL A 88 2.16 -4.75 -2.51
CA VAL A 88 2.51 -6.04 -1.92
C VAL A 88 3.92 -6.47 -2.32
N LEU A 89 4.25 -6.41 -3.61
CA LEU A 89 5.56 -6.83 -4.12
C LEU A 89 6.71 -5.95 -3.57
N SER A 90 6.56 -4.62 -3.68
CA SER A 90 7.56 -3.69 -3.17
C SER A 90 7.64 -3.70 -1.64
N GLY A 91 6.52 -3.92 -0.94
CA GLY A 91 6.48 -4.14 0.51
C GLY A 91 7.28 -5.37 0.94
N ALA A 92 7.01 -6.52 0.30
CA ALA A 92 7.73 -7.77 0.55
C ALA A 92 9.24 -7.63 0.25
N PHE A 93 9.58 -6.93 -0.83
CA PHE A 93 10.97 -6.62 -1.16
C PHE A 93 11.65 -5.81 -0.04
N MET A 94 11.04 -4.72 0.43
CA MET A 94 11.61 -3.93 1.53
C MET A 94 11.73 -4.73 2.84
N MET A 95 10.77 -5.60 3.15
CA MET A 95 10.84 -6.50 4.30
C MET A 95 12.05 -7.45 4.22
N TYR A 96 12.36 -7.96 3.04
CA TYR A 96 13.52 -8.83 2.83
C TYR A 96 14.84 -8.12 3.15
N PHE A 97 14.95 -6.81 2.86
CA PHE A 97 16.10 -5.98 3.25
C PHE A 97 16.18 -5.74 4.76
N TRP A 98 15.04 -5.76 5.45
CA TRP A 98 14.97 -5.67 6.92
C TRP A 98 15.20 -7.00 7.64
N GLY A 99 15.68 -8.02 6.93
CA GLY A 99 16.00 -9.32 7.53
C GLY A 99 14.82 -10.29 7.61
N ALA A 100 13.70 -10.01 6.93
CA ALA A 100 12.65 -11.01 6.77
C ALA A 100 13.21 -12.21 5.99
N ARG A 101 13.10 -13.38 6.59
CA ARG A 101 13.50 -14.68 6.03
C ARG A 101 12.34 -15.65 6.18
N TRP A 102 12.25 -16.63 5.29
CA TRP A 102 11.15 -17.60 5.28
C TRP A 102 10.93 -18.29 6.62
N ALA A 103 12.01 -18.71 7.30
CA ALA A 103 11.93 -19.33 8.62
C ALA A 103 11.20 -18.42 9.64
N ASN A 104 11.63 -17.16 9.72
CA ASN A 104 11.14 -16.18 10.70
C ASN A 104 9.74 -15.62 10.36
N LEU A 105 9.29 -15.83 9.12
CA LEU A 105 7.93 -15.48 8.68
C LEU A 105 6.93 -16.59 9.05
N VAL A 106 7.33 -17.85 8.94
CA VAL A 106 6.47 -19.02 9.23
C VAL A 106 6.27 -19.18 10.73
N ASP A 107 7.31 -18.98 11.54
CA ASP A 107 7.23 -19.06 13.00
C ASP A 107 6.65 -17.79 13.66
N LEU A 108 6.29 -16.78 12.85
CA LEU A 108 5.81 -15.46 13.26
C LEU A 108 6.77 -14.67 14.17
N SER A 109 8.00 -15.13 14.38
CA SER A 109 9.00 -14.49 15.24
C SER A 109 9.37 -13.10 14.74
N PHE A 110 9.42 -12.93 13.41
CA PHE A 110 9.65 -11.62 12.78
C PHE A 110 8.57 -10.61 13.16
N PHE A 111 7.32 -11.02 13.40
CA PHE A 111 6.24 -10.08 13.71
C PHE A 111 6.13 -9.75 15.21
N GLN A 112 6.75 -10.56 16.07
CA GLN A 112 6.74 -10.38 17.52
C GLN A 112 7.89 -9.49 18.02
N ALA A 113 8.92 -9.28 17.20
CA ALA A 113 10.06 -8.48 17.60
C ALA A 113 9.67 -6.99 17.88
N PRO A 114 10.26 -6.34 18.90
CA PRO A 114 9.90 -4.95 19.25
C PRO A 114 10.06 -3.95 18.10
N HIS A 115 11.09 -4.14 17.28
CA HIS A 115 11.42 -3.26 16.15
C HIS A 115 10.49 -3.44 14.94
N THR A 116 9.81 -4.57 14.82
CA THR A 116 8.87 -4.87 13.71
C THR A 116 7.42 -4.76 14.12
N ARG A 117 7.08 -4.67 15.41
CA ARG A 117 5.69 -4.66 15.89
C ARG A 117 4.78 -3.65 15.19
N VAL A 118 5.29 -2.44 14.91
CA VAL A 118 4.52 -1.40 14.20
C VAL A 118 4.36 -1.74 12.71
N LEU A 119 5.38 -2.36 12.10
CA LEU A 119 5.29 -2.92 10.75
C LEU A 119 4.25 -4.05 10.68
N SER A 120 4.20 -4.94 11.69
CA SER A 120 3.20 -6.02 11.80
C SER A 120 1.78 -5.47 11.82
N LEU A 121 1.53 -4.42 12.60
CA LEU A 121 0.22 -3.75 12.64
C LEU A 121 -0.13 -3.12 11.29
N LYS A 122 0.82 -2.43 10.66
CA LYS A 122 0.64 -1.85 9.32
C LYS A 122 0.28 -2.93 8.29
N LEU A 123 0.99 -4.06 8.29
CA LEU A 123 0.73 -5.19 7.39
C LEU A 123 -0.64 -5.83 7.67
N GLY A 124 -1.02 -5.99 8.94
CA GLY A 124 -2.35 -6.47 9.32
C GLY A 124 -3.46 -5.56 8.79
N LEU A 125 -3.30 -4.24 8.91
CA LEU A 125 -4.27 -3.27 8.39
C LEU A 125 -4.33 -3.24 6.87
N VAL A 126 -3.18 -3.29 6.19
CA VAL A 126 -3.14 -3.39 4.71
C VAL A 126 -3.82 -4.67 4.24
N THR A 127 -3.59 -5.79 4.93
CA THR A 127 -4.23 -7.08 4.64
C THR A 127 -5.75 -7.01 4.84
N LEU A 128 -6.20 -6.48 5.97
CA LEU A 128 -7.62 -6.27 6.25
C LEU A 128 -8.27 -5.38 5.18
N MET A 129 -7.58 -4.31 4.78
CA MET A 129 -8.04 -3.39 3.74
C MET A 129 -8.07 -4.04 2.34
N MET A 130 -7.12 -4.92 2.02
CA MET A 130 -7.18 -5.74 0.79
C MET A 130 -8.39 -6.69 0.81
N LEU A 131 -8.67 -7.35 1.92
CA LEU A 131 -9.85 -8.23 2.07
C LEU A 131 -11.16 -7.43 1.93
N LEU A 132 -11.22 -6.24 2.51
CA LEU A 132 -12.36 -5.33 2.36
C LEU A 132 -12.50 -4.82 0.92
N SER A 133 -11.39 -4.55 0.22
CA SER A 133 -11.41 -4.15 -1.18
C SER A 133 -11.84 -5.30 -2.10
N LEU A 134 -11.37 -6.53 -1.85
CA LEU A 134 -11.82 -7.74 -2.55
C LEU A 134 -13.33 -7.91 -2.44
N THR A 135 -13.85 -7.86 -1.22
CA THR A 135 -15.28 -8.04 -0.99
C THR A 135 -16.11 -6.92 -1.62
N HIS A 136 -15.66 -5.66 -1.53
CA HIS A 136 -16.34 -4.54 -2.19
C HIS A 136 -16.35 -4.69 -3.73
N ASP A 137 -15.19 -4.93 -4.32
CA ASP A 137 -15.01 -4.88 -5.77
C ASP A 137 -15.63 -6.09 -6.48
N PHE A 138 -15.54 -7.28 -5.89
CA PHE A 138 -16.05 -8.52 -6.50
C PHE A 138 -17.48 -8.88 -6.08
N VAL A 139 -17.98 -8.40 -4.93
CA VAL A 139 -19.31 -8.77 -4.44
C VAL A 139 -20.33 -7.65 -4.63
N VAL A 140 -19.92 -6.40 -4.41
CA VAL A 140 -20.83 -5.24 -4.46
C VAL A 140 -20.89 -4.64 -5.87
N GLY A 141 -19.75 -4.60 -6.57
CA GLY A 141 -19.66 -4.12 -7.95
C GLY A 141 -20.61 -4.83 -8.93
N PRO A 142 -20.59 -6.18 -9.03
CA PRO A 142 -21.44 -6.92 -9.98
C PRO A 142 -22.93 -6.93 -9.61
N ARG A 143 -23.25 -6.87 -8.30
CA ARG A 143 -24.64 -6.91 -7.81
C ARG A 143 -25.34 -5.56 -7.92
N ALA A 144 -24.59 -4.45 -7.96
CA ALA A 144 -25.14 -3.13 -8.25
C ALA A 144 -25.53 -2.94 -9.74
N SER A 145 -25.01 -3.79 -10.64
CA SER A 145 -25.34 -3.76 -12.07
C SER A 145 -26.43 -4.75 -12.50
N GLN A 146 -26.87 -5.65 -11.62
CA GLN A 146 -27.97 -6.57 -11.91
C GLN A 146 -29.32 -5.91 -11.58
N ASN A 147 -30.37 -6.25 -12.33
CA ASN A 147 -31.75 -5.81 -12.08
C ASN A 147 -32.32 -6.49 -10.82
N VAL A 148 -31.81 -6.09 -9.64
CA VAL A 148 -32.31 -6.54 -8.33
C VAL A 148 -33.59 -5.79 -7.94
N SER A 149 -34.46 -6.43 -7.15
CA SER A 149 -35.73 -5.85 -6.69
C SER A 149 -35.52 -4.50 -6.00
N LEU A 150 -36.53 -3.60 -6.02
CA LEU A 150 -36.44 -2.27 -5.42
C LEU A 150 -35.97 -2.28 -3.95
N GLU A 151 -36.34 -3.32 -3.20
CA GLU A 151 -35.97 -3.53 -1.79
C GLU A 151 -34.50 -3.98 -1.63
N GLN A 152 -34.03 -4.84 -2.53
CA GLN A 152 -32.63 -5.27 -2.58
C GLN A 152 -31.72 -4.10 -3.01
N ALA A 153 -32.16 -3.29 -3.97
CA ALA A 153 -31.44 -2.11 -4.43
C ALA A 153 -31.24 -1.04 -3.34
N THR A 154 -32.18 -0.88 -2.40
CA THR A 154 -32.01 0.03 -1.23
C THR A 154 -31.06 -0.55 -0.19
N ARG A 155 -31.07 -1.87 0.08
CA ARG A 155 -30.11 -2.52 0.99
C ARG A 155 -28.67 -2.43 0.45
N TYR A 156 -28.45 -2.73 -0.83
CA TYR A 156 -27.13 -2.62 -1.45
C TYR A 156 -26.60 -1.18 -1.50
N ARG A 157 -27.48 -0.18 -1.67
CA ARG A 157 -27.09 1.24 -1.59
C ARG A 157 -26.63 1.66 -0.19
N LYS A 158 -27.29 1.19 0.87
CA LYS A 158 -26.86 1.46 2.26
C LYS A 158 -25.53 0.78 2.58
N LEU A 159 -25.37 -0.49 2.18
CA LEU A 159 -24.11 -1.23 2.32
C LEU A 159 -22.95 -0.55 1.57
N ALA A 160 -23.15 -0.15 0.32
CA ALA A 160 -22.14 0.56 -0.47
C ALA A 160 -21.75 1.92 0.15
N ALA A 161 -22.72 2.66 0.69
CA ALA A 161 -22.46 3.94 1.35
C ALA A 161 -21.68 3.77 2.68
N TRP A 162 -21.99 2.73 3.46
CA TRP A 162 -21.27 2.41 4.70
C TRP A 162 -19.86 1.89 4.43
N GLN A 163 -19.70 1.03 3.41
CA GLN A 163 -18.39 0.57 2.96
C GLN A 163 -17.50 1.72 2.50
N GLY A 164 -18.02 2.68 1.72
CA GLY A 164 -17.24 3.85 1.30
C GLY A 164 -16.72 4.67 2.49
N ARG A 165 -17.51 4.79 3.57
CA ARG A 165 -17.11 5.50 4.80
C ARG A 165 -16.06 4.72 5.60
N ILE A 166 -16.25 3.41 5.76
CA ILE A 166 -15.29 2.54 6.45
C ILE A 166 -13.94 2.53 5.71
N THR A 167 -13.95 2.34 4.39
CA THR A 167 -12.72 2.33 3.59
C THR A 167 -12.01 3.69 3.65
N GLY A 168 -12.75 4.80 3.57
CA GLY A 168 -12.18 6.13 3.74
C GLY A 168 -11.51 6.34 5.11
N GLY A 169 -12.17 5.91 6.19
CA GLY A 169 -11.60 5.98 7.55
C GLY A 169 -10.36 5.11 7.73
N LEU A 170 -10.40 3.87 7.22
CA LEU A 170 -9.26 2.95 7.27
C LEU A 170 -8.05 3.48 6.51
N VAL A 171 -8.26 4.09 5.34
CA VAL A 171 -7.19 4.73 4.56
C VAL A 171 -6.48 5.81 5.36
N ILE A 172 -7.23 6.66 6.06
CA ILE A 172 -6.64 7.72 6.91
C ILE A 172 -5.82 7.10 8.06
N ILE A 173 -6.35 6.08 8.74
CA ILE A 173 -5.65 5.38 9.83
C ILE A 173 -4.34 4.76 9.32
N ILE A 174 -4.36 4.12 8.15
CA ILE A 174 -3.18 3.49 7.55
C ILE A 174 -2.12 4.53 7.20
N VAL A 175 -2.51 5.68 6.65
CA VAL A 175 -1.59 6.79 6.35
C VAL A 175 -0.95 7.33 7.63
N VAL A 176 -1.74 7.54 8.70
CA VAL A 176 -1.22 8.00 10.00
C VAL A 176 -0.25 6.98 10.60
N LEU A 177 -0.56 5.68 10.56
CA LEU A 177 0.38 4.66 11.06
C LEU A 177 1.63 4.55 10.20
N ALA A 178 1.52 4.78 8.89
CA ALA A 178 2.69 4.81 8.01
C ALA A 178 3.66 5.94 8.38
N THR A 179 3.17 7.13 8.80
CA THR A 179 4.05 8.21 9.25
C THR A 179 4.72 7.89 10.59
N VAL A 180 4.05 7.16 11.48
CA VAL A 180 4.64 6.68 12.75
C VAL A 180 5.75 5.65 12.48
N VAL A 181 5.55 4.70 11.56
CA VAL A 181 6.58 3.72 11.14
C VAL A 181 7.74 4.38 10.39
N ALA A 182 7.51 5.50 9.70
CA ALA A 182 8.59 6.26 9.06
C ALA A 182 9.43 7.08 10.05
N ARG A 183 8.98 7.19 11.31
CA ARG A 183 9.60 8.00 12.37
C ARG A 183 10.59 7.32 13.36
N PRO A 184 11.00 6.03 13.26
CA PRO A 184 11.84 5.40 14.28
C PRO A 184 13.30 5.86 14.27
N TRP A 185 13.71 6.79 13.40
CA TRP A 185 15.09 7.26 13.28
C TRP A 185 15.43 8.50 14.13
N PHE A 186 14.47 9.04 14.90
CA PHE A 186 14.65 10.28 15.69
C PHE A 186 14.47 10.10 17.22
N VAL A 187 14.48 8.86 17.72
CA VAL A 187 14.50 8.57 19.17
C VAL A 187 15.70 7.70 19.49
#